data_AF-A0A0R1ZIU4-F1
#
_entry.id   AF-A0A0R1ZIU4-F1
#
_cell.length_a   1.000
_cell.length_b   1.000
_cell.length_c   1.000
_cell.angle_alpha   90.00
_cell.angle_beta   90.00
_cell.angle_gamma   90.00
#
_symmetry.space_group_name_H-M   'P 1'
#
loop_
_entity.id
_entity.type
_entity.pdbx_description
1 polymer ?
#
loop_
_entity_poly.entity_id
_entity_poly.type
_entity_poly.pdbx_seq_one_letter_code
_entity_poly.pdbx_strand_id
1 'polypeptide(L)' 'MTFDYSNLNGQVVAKYGTQLRFAEAMELSERSLSLKLNNKVQWKQAEIAKAAKLLGIKTADIPKYFFKLKVQRIEREV' A
#
# COMPACT_ATOMS: atom_id res chain seq x y z
N MET A 1 -4.08 -7.66 -12.05
CA MET A 1 -2.68 -7.29 -11.73
C MET A 1 -2.54 -7.22 -10.23
N THR A 2 -1.43 -7.70 -9.69
CA THR A 2 -1.14 -7.69 -8.24
C THR A 2 0.01 -6.73 -7.99
N PHE A 3 -0.14 -5.85 -7.00
CA PHE A 3 0.89 -4.91 -6.59
C PHE A 3 1.60 -5.40 -5.33
N ASP A 4 2.89 -5.10 -5.25
CA ASP A 4 3.74 -5.37 -4.10
C ASP A 4 3.72 -4.16 -3.15
N TYR A 5 2.97 -4.30 -2.06
CA TYR A 5 2.85 -3.29 -1.01
C TYR A 5 3.84 -3.51 0.14
N SER A 6 4.88 -4.34 -0.02
CA SER A 6 5.86 -4.62 1.06
C SER A 6 6.54 -3.33 1.54
N ASN A 7 6.91 -2.43 0.61
CA ASN A 7 7.49 -1.13 0.94
C ASN A 7 6.50 -0.24 1.71
N LEU A 8 5.23 -0.25 1.30
CA LEU A 8 4.18 0.52 1.97
C LEU A 8 3.95 0.00 3.39
N ASN A 9 3.89 -1.31 3.56
CA ASN A 9 3.71 -1.94 4.87
C ASN A 9 4.90 -1.65 5.79
N GLY A 10 6.13 -1.71 5.28
CA GLY A 10 7.33 -1.32 6.03
C GLY A 10 7.27 0.14 6.49
N GLN A 11 6.85 1.06 5.61
CA GLN A 11 6.69 2.48 5.96
C GLN A 11 5.60 2.71 7.00
N VAL A 12 4.49 1.98 6.91
CA VAL A 12 3.38 2.03 7.88
C VAL A 12 3.87 1.59 9.26
N VAL A 13 4.56 0.45 9.35
CA VAL A 13 5.12 -0.04 10.63
C VAL A 13 6.17 0.94 11.18
N ALA A 14 7.03 1.49 10.33
CA ALA A 14 8.05 2.45 10.75
C ALA A 14 7.47 3.76 11.32
N LYS A 15 6.34 4.25 10.80
CA LYS A 15 5.74 5.53 11.21
C LYS A 15 4.63 5.41 12.24
N TYR A 16 3.77 4.40 12.11
CA TYR A 16 2.57 4.22 12.93
C TYR A 16 2.68 3.03 13.89
N GLY A 17 3.68 2.16 13.74
CA GLY A 17 3.85 0.94 14.53
C GLY A 17 2.96 -0.21 14.07
N THR A 18 1.65 0.03 13.92
CA THR A 18 0.67 -0.98 13.54
C THR A 18 -0.22 -0.55 12.38
N GLN A 19 -0.78 -1.52 11.64
CA GLN A 19 -1.76 -1.25 10.58
C GLN A 19 -3.04 -0.62 11.12
N LEU A 20 -3.46 -0.99 12.34
CA LEU A 20 -4.65 -0.42 13.00
C LEU A 20 -4.54 1.11 13.15
N ARG A 21 -3.42 1.60 13.70
CA ARG A 21 -3.18 3.04 13.89
C ARG A 21 -3.14 3.81 12.57
N PHE A 22 -2.62 3.17 11.53
CA PHE A 22 -2.63 3.76 10.19
C PHE A 22 -4.05 3.77 9.58
N ALA A 23 -4.86 2.75 9.82
CA ALA A 23 -6.26 2.71 9.39
C ALA A 23 -7.06 3.85 10.04
N GLU A 24 -6.87 4.08 11.34
CA GLU A 24 -7.47 5.20 12.09
C GLU A 24 -7.07 6.55 11.47
N ALA A 25 -5.78 6.79 11.21
CA ALA A 25 -5.31 8.02 10.56
C ALA A 25 -5.85 8.18 9.13
N MET A 26 -6.05 7.08 8.42
CA MET A 26 -6.65 7.04 7.09
C MET A 26 -8.16 7.25 7.10
N GLU A 27 -8.82 7.24 8.26
CA GLU A 27 -10.29 7.21 8.42
C GLU A 27 -10.91 5.99 7.71
N LEU A 28 -10.24 4.83 7.82
CA LEU A 28 -10.66 3.56 7.26
C LEU A 28 -10.83 2.53 8.37
N SER A 29 -11.71 1.54 8.15
CA SER A 29 -11.70 0.35 8.99
C SER A 29 -10.42 -0.46 8.76
N GLU A 30 -9.94 -1.14 9.81
CA GLU A 30 -8.80 -2.06 9.71
C GLU A 30 -9.01 -3.11 8.60
N ARG A 31 -10.24 -3.62 8.49
CA ARG A 31 -10.65 -4.55 7.43
C ARG A 31 -10.46 -3.94 6.03
N SER A 32 -10.90 -2.70 5.84
CA SER A 32 -10.76 -1.99 4.56
C SER A 32 -9.29 -1.81 4.18
N LEU A 33 -8.44 -1.44 5.15
CA LEU A 33 -7.01 -1.31 4.92
C LEU A 33 -6.36 -2.66 4.57
N SER A 34 -6.69 -3.71 5.33
CA SER A 34 -6.18 -5.06 5.08
C SER A 34 -6.57 -5.57 3.69
N LEU A 35 -7.82 -5.36 3.26
CA LEU A 35 -8.26 -5.73 1.91
C LEU A 35 -7.48 -4.98 0.83
N LYS A 36 -7.11 -3.71 1.07
CA LYS A 36 -6.30 -2.92 0.13
C LYS A 36 -4.86 -3.42 0.06
N LEU A 37 -4.22 -3.64 1.20
CA LEU A 37 -2.84 -4.15 1.29
C LEU A 37 -2.71 -5.59 0.75
N ASN A 38 -3.79 -6.38 0.78
CA ASN A 38 -3.83 -7.72 0.22
C ASN A 38 -4.33 -7.78 -1.23
N ASN A 39 -4.38 -6.64 -1.94
CA ASN A 39 -4.84 -6.55 -3.34
C ASN A 39 -6.29 -7.03 -3.58
N LYS A 40 -7.11 -7.16 -2.53
CA LYS A 40 -8.54 -7.52 -2.64
C LYS A 40 -9.40 -6.32 -3.04
N VAL A 41 -8.99 -5.12 -2.64
CA VAL A 41 -9.65 -3.85 -2.98
C VAL A 41 -8.59 -2.89 -3.52
N GLN A 42 -8.92 -2.17 -4.58
CA GLN A 42 -8.02 -1.17 -5.16
C GLN A 42 -7.95 0.10 -4.30
N TRP A 43 -6.82 0.78 -4.38
CA TRP A 43 -6.66 2.12 -3.82
C TRP A 43 -7.29 3.17 -4.73
N LYS A 44 -8.06 4.09 -4.16
CA LYS A 44 -8.56 5.28 -4.85
C LYS A 44 -7.47 6.34 -4.87
N GLN A 45 -7.45 7.20 -5.88
CA GLN A 45 -6.44 8.27 -6.01
C GLN A 45 -6.39 9.19 -4.76
N ALA A 46 -7.54 9.55 -4.20
CA ALA A 46 -7.62 10.34 -2.97
C ALA A 46 -7.01 9.62 -1.75
N GLU A 47 -7.18 8.29 -1.66
CA GLU A 47 -6.58 7.50 -0.58
C GLU A 47 -5.06 7.40 -0.75
N ILE A 48 -4.56 7.26 -1.99
CA ILE A 48 -3.11 7.25 -2.27
C ILE A 48 -2.50 8.58 -1.86
N ALA A 49 -3.11 9.71 -2.24
CA ALA A 49 -2.64 11.04 -1.89
C ALA A 49 -2.63 11.25 -0.37
N LYS A 50 -3.70 10.84 0.33
CA LYS A 50 -3.80 10.92 1.79
C LYS A 50 -2.75 10.04 2.47
N ALA A 51 -2.61 8.79 2.04
CA ALA A 51 -1.61 7.86 2.56
C ALA A 51 -0.18 8.38 2.35
N ALA A 52 0.14 8.91 1.16
CA ALA A 52 1.44 9.50 0.89
C ALA A 52 1.75 10.68 1.82
N LYS A 53 0.78 11.59 2.01
CA LYS A 53 0.90 12.71 2.95
C LYS A 53 1.11 12.24 4.39
N LEU A 54 0.29 11.30 4.84
CA LEU A 54 0.35 10.73 6.19
C LEU A 54 1.67 9.99 6.44
N LEU A 55 2.17 9.25 5.46
CA LEU A 55 3.42 8.51 5.55
C LEU A 55 4.66 9.38 5.31
N GLY A 56 4.49 10.60 4.78
CA GLY A 56 5.59 11.49 4.40
C GLY A 56 6.32 11.02 3.14
N ILE A 57 5.63 10.28 2.27
CA ILE A 57 6.16 9.81 0.99
C ILE A 57 6.17 10.99 0.02
N LYS A 58 7.32 11.25 -0.61
CA LYS A 58 7.43 12.26 -1.66
C LYS A 58 6.59 11.84 -2.86
N THR A 59 5.98 12.80 -3.54
CA THR A 59 5.14 12.56 -4.73
C THR A 59 5.87 11.76 -5.81
N ALA A 60 7.17 12.02 -6.00
CA ALA A 60 8.03 11.30 -6.93
C ALA A 60 8.21 9.81 -6.58
N ASP A 61 8.06 9.43 -5.30
CA ASP A 61 8.25 8.06 -4.84
C ASP A 61 6.95 7.26 -4.76
N ILE A 62 5.78 7.89 -4.91
CA ILE A 62 4.46 7.22 -4.90
C ILE A 62 4.42 5.97 -5.81
N PRO A 63 4.96 6.00 -7.05
CA PRO A 63 5.04 4.81 -7.91
C PRO A 63 5.70 3.60 -7.25
N LYS A 64 6.73 3.82 -6.44
CA LYS A 64 7.50 2.76 -5.77
C LYS A 64 6.73 2.06 -4.66
N TYR A 65 5.72 2.72 -4.09
CA TYR A 65 4.91 2.22 -2.97
C TYR A 65 3.57 1.64 -3.42
N PHE A 66 2.91 2.26 -4.41
CA PHE A 66 1.54 1.90 -4.81
C PHE A 66 1.45 1.19 -6.17
N PHE A 67 2.47 1.31 -7.02
CA PHE A 67 2.44 0.83 -8.40
C PHE A 67 3.55 -0.18 -8.71
N LYS A 68 4.27 -0.66 -7.69
CA LYS A 68 5.23 -1.75 -7.83
C LYS A 68 4.46 -3.03 -8.17
N LEU A 69 4.67 -3.58 -9.36
CA LEU A 69 4.03 -4.83 -9.76
C LEU A 69 4.68 -6.00 -9.03
N LYS A 70 3.85 -6.92 -8.52
CA LYS A 70 4.33 -8.23 -8.07
C LYS A 70 4.68 -9.03 -9.32
N VAL A 71 5.99 -9.20 -9.57
CA VAL A 71 6.48 -9.97 -10.72
C VAL A 71 6.00 -11.41 -10.55
N GLN A 72 5.06 -11.86 -11.38
CA GLN A 72 4.79 -13.28 -11.51
C GLN A 72 5.94 -13.85 -12.33
N ARG A 73 6.77 -14.72 -11.74
CA ARG A 73 7.60 -15.62 -12.53
C ARG A 73 6.63 -16.56 -13.25
N ILE A 74 6.33 -16.24 -14.50
CA ILE A 74 5.82 -17.25 -15.41
C ILE A 74 7.03 -18.11 -15.72
N GLU A 75 7.15 -19.26 -15.04
CA GLU A 75 7.97 -20.36 -15.55
C GLU A 75 7.41 -20.68 -16.94
N ARG A 76 8.13 -20.25 -17.97
CA ARG A 76 7.91 -20.77 -19.32
C ARG A 76 8.53 -22.15 -19.31
N GLU A 77 7.69 -23.18 -19.19
CA GLU A 77 8.07 -24.53 -19.63
C GLU A 77 8.38 -24.42 -21.13
N VAL A 78 9.62 -24.73 -21.49
CA VAL A 78 10.11 -24.87 -22.87
C VAL A 78 10.25 -26.35 -23.14
#